data_AF-A0A951PRL3-F1
#
_entry.id   AF-A0A951PRL3-F1
#
_cell.length_a   1.000
_cell.length_b   1.000
_cell.length_c   1.000
_cell.angle_alpha   90.00
_cell.angle_beta   90.00
_cell.angle_gamma   90.00
#
_symmetry.space_group_name_H-M   'P 1'
#
loop_
_entity.id
_entity.type
_entity.pdbx_description
1 polymer ?
#
loop_
_entity_poly.entity_id
_entity_poly.type
_entity_poly.pdbx_seq_one_letter_code
_entity_poly.pdbx_strand_id
1 'polypeptide(L)'
;MLLSIALPLPTKTDFHSVAAENFYQKLQSLSNTIISLQYKPDKFLTFKVQEASFGSIVREGNKTIAIQCQIRGTTYTFTHEHLDQMSKRELNDLLNQLEIDSL
;
A
#
# COMPACT_ATOMS: atom_id res chain seq x y z
N MET A 1 39.87 -42.44 -26.45
CA MET A 1 39.39 -42.64 -25.08
C MET A 1 38.76 -41.33 -24.62
N LEU A 2 37.43 -41.27 -24.48
CA LEU A 2 36.72 -40.08 -23.99
C LEU A 2 36.40 -40.30 -22.50
N LEU A 3 37.01 -39.48 -21.64
CA LEU A 3 36.76 -39.48 -20.20
C LEU A 3 35.42 -38.74 -19.95
N SER A 4 34.37 -39.47 -19.56
CA SER A 4 33.11 -38.87 -19.12
C SER A 4 33.18 -38.62 -17.63
N ILE A 5 33.25 -37.35 -17.22
CA ILE A 5 33.16 -36.95 -15.82
C ILE A 5 31.68 -36.71 -15.52
N ALA A 6 31.08 -37.59 -14.71
CA ALA A 6 29.74 -37.37 -14.19
C ALA A 6 29.80 -36.31 -13.07
N LEU A 7 29.07 -35.20 -13.26
CA LEU A 7 28.86 -34.21 -12.21
C LEU A 7 27.86 -34.76 -11.17
N PRO A 8 28.10 -34.55 -9.86
CA PRO A 8 27.20 -35.03 -8.83
C PRO A 8 25.84 -34.31 -8.91
N LEU A 9 24.76 -35.10 -8.86
CA LEU A 9 23.39 -34.59 -8.77
C LEU A 9 23.24 -33.76 -7.49
N PRO A 10 22.63 -32.56 -7.55
CA PRO A 10 22.37 -31.77 -6.36
C PRO A 10 21.35 -32.50 -5.46
N THR A 11 21.80 -32.88 -4.27
CA THR A 11 20.98 -33.48 -3.22
C THR A 11 20.09 -32.44 -2.57
N LYS A 12 18.78 -32.74 -2.54
CA LYS A 12 17.74 -32.20 -1.65
C LYS A 12 17.76 -30.68 -1.41
N THR A 13 16.85 -29.99 -2.10
CA THR A 13 16.37 -28.66 -1.70
C THR A 13 15.75 -28.72 -0.31
N ASP A 14 16.47 -28.19 0.69
CA ASP A 14 15.90 -27.77 1.96
C ASP A 14 15.09 -26.49 1.71
N PHE A 15 13.80 -26.64 1.39
CA PHE A 15 12.87 -25.52 1.39
C PHE A 15 12.55 -25.15 2.84
N HIS A 16 13.28 -24.16 3.37
CA HIS A 16 12.97 -23.55 4.65
C HIS A 16 11.65 -22.76 4.55
N SER A 17 10.58 -23.30 5.14
CA SER A 17 9.27 -22.65 5.27
C SER A 17 9.27 -21.55 6.34
N VAL A 18 10.09 -20.50 6.17
CA VAL A 18 10.21 -19.39 7.15
C VAL A 18 9.42 -18.15 6.70
N ALA A 19 8.90 -18.12 5.48
CA ALA A 19 8.23 -16.94 4.91
C ALA A 19 6.73 -16.83 5.21
N ALA A 20 6.04 -17.92 5.58
CA ALA A 20 4.57 -17.92 5.66
C ALA A 20 4.05 -17.17 6.91
N GLU A 21 4.59 -17.41 8.10
CA GLU A 21 4.08 -16.80 9.34
C GLU A 21 4.20 -15.27 9.35
N ASN A 22 5.34 -14.73 8.89
CA ASN A 22 5.55 -13.29 8.74
C ASN A 22 4.60 -12.66 7.70
N PHE A 23 4.25 -13.41 6.66
CA PHE A 23 3.30 -12.96 5.65
C PHE A 23 1.86 -12.93 6.18
N TYR A 24 1.43 -13.95 6.92
CA TYR A 24 0.10 -13.99 7.53
C TYR A 24 -0.09 -12.90 8.60
N GLN A 25 0.96 -12.58 9.38
CA GLN A 25 0.90 -11.45 10.32
C GLN A 25 0.79 -10.10 9.60
N LYS A 26 1.52 -9.89 8.50
CA LYS A 26 1.36 -8.71 7.64
C LYS A 26 -0.02 -8.63 6.99
N LEU A 27 -0.62 -9.77 6.61
CA LEU A 27 -1.99 -9.80 6.09
C LEU A 27 -3.02 -9.43 7.16
N GLN A 28 -2.82 -9.87 8.42
CA GLN A 28 -3.69 -9.46 9.54
C GLN A 28 -3.52 -7.98 9.93
N SER A 29 -2.38 -7.37 9.61
CA SER A 29 -2.16 -5.93 9.79
C SER A 29 -2.70 -5.06 8.65
N LEU A 30 -3.19 -5.65 7.55
CA LEU A 30 -3.81 -4.87 6.48
C LEU A 30 -5.11 -4.25 7.02
N SER A 31 -5.11 -2.93 7.14
CA SER A 31 -6.28 -2.20 7.62
C SER A 31 -7.47 -2.48 6.71
N ASN A 32 -8.52 -3.09 7.28
CA ASN A 32 -9.79 -3.33 6.60
C ASN A 32 -10.66 -2.06 6.57
N THR A 33 -10.08 -0.90 6.90
CA THR A 33 -10.71 0.40 6.87
C THR A 33 -11.15 0.72 5.44
N ILE A 34 -12.42 1.07 5.31
CA ILE A 34 -13.04 1.52 4.05
C ILE A 34 -13.18 3.03 4.16
N ILE A 35 -12.65 3.74 3.17
CA ILE A 35 -12.79 5.19 3.05
C ILE A 35 -13.77 5.47 1.92
N SER A 36 -14.69 6.41 2.15
CA SER A 36 -15.64 6.87 1.15
C SER A 36 -15.62 8.40 1.08
N LEU A 37 -15.10 8.94 -0.02
CA LEU A 37 -14.94 10.39 -0.22
C LEU A 37 -15.89 10.87 -1.29
N GLN A 38 -16.57 11.99 -1.05
CA GLN A 38 -17.34 12.67 -2.08
C GLN A 38 -16.37 13.43 -2.99
N TYR A 39 -16.37 13.10 -4.28
CA TYR A 39 -15.53 13.74 -5.30
C TYR A 39 -16.33 14.64 -6.25
N LYS A 40 -17.65 14.37 -6.36
CA LYS A 40 -18.64 15.20 -7.07
C LYS A 40 -19.97 15.14 -6.29
N PRO A 41 -20.92 16.07 -6.52
CA PRO A 41 -22.18 16.11 -5.77
C PRO A 41 -22.92 14.77 -5.69
N ASP A 42 -22.81 13.95 -6.74
CA ASP A 42 -23.46 12.65 -6.88
C ASP A 42 -22.48 11.47 -6.97
N LYS A 43 -21.17 11.70 -6.77
CA LYS A 43 -20.15 10.65 -6.95
C LYS A 43 -19.23 10.52 -5.74
N PHE A 44 -19.09 9.27 -5.31
CA PHE A 44 -18.21 8.89 -4.23
C PHE A 44 -17.09 7.99 -4.74
N LEU A 45 -15.88 8.22 -4.26
CA LEU A 45 -14.77 7.29 -4.36
C LEU A 45 -14.75 6.45 -3.09
N THR A 46 -15.08 5.17 -3.21
CA THR A 46 -15.04 4.22 -2.10
C THR A 46 -13.95 3.18 -2.36
N PHE A 47 -13.03 3.05 -1.41
CA PHE A 47 -11.91 2.12 -1.50
C PHE A 47 -11.51 1.59 -0.13
N LYS A 48 -10.87 0.42 -0.11
CA LYS A 48 -10.21 -0.06 1.11
C LYS A 48 -8.83 0.56 1.17
N VAL A 49 -8.37 0.94 2.36
CA VAL A 49 -7.03 1.53 2.55
C VAL A 49 -5.94 0.70 1.87
N GLN A 50 -5.95 -0.62 2.03
CA GLN A 50 -4.99 -1.54 1.38
C GLN A 50 -4.94 -1.49 -0.16
N GLU A 51 -5.95 -0.90 -0.81
CA GLU A 51 -5.98 -0.71 -2.27
C GLU A 51 -5.20 0.54 -2.71
N ALA A 52 -4.80 1.38 -1.75
CA ALA A 52 -3.98 2.55 -1.96
C ALA A 52 -2.48 2.20 -1.92
N SER A 53 -1.72 2.84 -2.82
CA SER A 53 -0.29 2.64 -3.01
C SER A 53 0.37 3.92 -3.51
N PHE A 54 1.71 3.98 -3.49
CA PHE A 54 2.50 5.09 -4.05
C PHE A 54 2.03 6.48 -3.58
N GLY A 55 2.05 6.70 -2.27
CA GLY A 55 1.65 7.97 -1.67
C GLY A 55 2.73 9.04 -1.75
N SER A 56 2.32 10.29 -1.95
CA SER A 56 3.19 11.45 -1.84
C SER A 56 2.42 12.67 -1.34
N ILE A 57 3.14 13.58 -0.67
CA ILE A 57 2.60 14.86 -0.26
C ILE A 57 2.84 15.89 -1.38
N VAL A 58 1.76 16.55 -1.81
CA VAL A 58 1.83 17.66 -2.78
C VAL A 58 1.73 18.98 -2.03
N ARG A 59 2.68 19.88 -2.28
CA ARG A 59 2.80 21.20 -1.62
C ARG A 59 2.78 22.33 -2.66
N GLU A 60 2.07 23.44 -2.41
CA GLU A 60 2.43 24.74 -2.99
C GLU A 60 3.28 25.50 -1.97
N GLY A 61 4.52 25.79 -2.33
CA GLY A 61 5.45 26.48 -1.45
C GLY A 61 5.58 25.73 -0.11
N ASN A 62 5.28 26.41 0.99
CA ASN A 62 5.42 25.86 2.34
C ASN A 62 4.13 25.21 2.89
N LYS A 63 3.04 25.17 2.13
CA LYS A 63 1.77 24.59 2.57
C LYS A 63 1.57 23.22 1.95
N THR A 64 1.28 22.22 2.77
CA THR A 64 0.71 20.97 2.26
C THR A 64 -0.69 21.24 1.75
N ILE A 65 -0.98 20.78 0.55
CA ILE A 65 -2.26 21.04 -0.12
C ILE A 65 -3.01 19.75 -0.43
N ALA A 66 -2.29 18.67 -0.70
CA ALA A 66 -2.94 17.41 -1.00
C ALA A 66 -2.06 16.19 -0.71
N ILE A 67 -2.72 15.05 -0.54
CA ILE A 67 -2.11 13.72 -0.65
C ILE A 67 -2.40 13.21 -2.05
N GLN A 68 -1.37 12.80 -2.79
CA GLN A 68 -1.54 12.05 -4.02
C GLN A 68 -1.22 10.58 -3.79
N CYS A 69 -2.08 9.68 -4.25
CA CYS A 69 -1.86 8.23 -4.16
C CYS A 69 -2.48 7.50 -5.35
N GLN A 70 -2.08 6.26 -5.57
CA GLN A 70 -2.69 5.37 -6.55
C GLN A 70 -3.65 4.40 -5.88
N ILE A 71 -4.89 4.37 -6.36
CA ILE A 71 -5.91 3.42 -5.93
C ILE A 71 -6.31 2.60 -7.14
N ARG A 72 -6.10 1.28 -7.07
CA ARG A 72 -6.38 0.34 -8.17
C ARG A 72 -5.76 0.79 -9.51
N GLY A 73 -4.53 1.30 -9.47
CA GLY A 73 -3.78 1.78 -10.63
C GLY A 73 -4.18 3.16 -11.16
N THR A 74 -5.15 3.84 -10.55
CA THR A 74 -5.55 5.21 -10.90
C THR A 74 -5.00 6.19 -9.88
N THR A 75 -4.34 7.25 -10.33
CA THR A 75 -3.84 8.32 -9.47
C THR A 75 -4.98 9.24 -9.03
N TYR A 76 -5.10 9.45 -7.72
CA TYR A 76 -6.02 10.38 -7.10
C TYR A 76 -5.26 11.42 -6.29
N THR A 77 -5.82 12.63 -6.24
CA THR A 77 -5.32 13.72 -5.41
C THR A 77 -6.41 14.13 -4.44
N PHE A 78 -6.14 13.94 -3.15
CA PHE A 78 -7.00 14.30 -2.04
C PHE A 78 -6.58 15.67 -1.51
N THR A 79 -7.36 16.69 -1.85
CA THR A 79 -7.23 18.05 -1.29
C THR A 79 -7.66 18.08 0.18
N HIS A 80 -7.40 19.19 0.86
CA HIS A 80 -7.83 19.41 2.24
C HIS A 80 -9.31 19.09 2.49
N GLU A 81 -10.21 19.51 1.58
CA GLU A 81 -11.65 19.22 1.66
C GLU A 81 -11.97 17.71 1.64
N HIS A 82 -11.16 16.90 0.96
CA HIS A 82 -11.32 15.45 1.00
C HIS A 82 -10.77 14.85 2.29
N LEU A 83 -9.67 15.40 2.81
CA LEU A 83 -9.07 14.94 4.06
C LEU A 83 -9.97 15.26 5.26
N ASP A 84 -10.69 16.38 5.24
CA ASP A 84 -11.65 16.77 6.27
C ASP A 84 -12.90 15.87 6.32
N GLN A 85 -13.19 15.16 5.23
CA GLN A 85 -14.24 14.14 5.20
C GLN A 85 -13.80 12.84 5.90
N MET A 86 -12.51 12.63 6.12
CA MET A 86 -11.98 11.45 6.80
C MET A 86 -11.95 11.67 8.30
N SER A 87 -12.32 10.65 9.05
CA SER A 87 -11.98 10.60 10.47
C SER A 87 -10.45 10.55 10.66
N LYS A 88 -9.97 11.00 11.82
CA LYS A 88 -8.55 10.91 12.18
C LYS A 88 -8.00 9.48 12.05
N ARG A 89 -8.83 8.48 12.35
CA ARG A 89 -8.46 7.06 12.22
C ARG A 89 -8.25 6.67 10.76
N GLU A 90 -9.19 7.00 9.89
CA GLU A 90 -9.10 6.71 8.46
C GLU A 90 -7.89 7.40 7.82
N LEU A 91 -7.67 8.67 8.16
CA LEU A 91 -6.52 9.41 7.68
C LEU A 91 -5.21 8.78 8.13
N ASN A 92 -5.08 8.40 9.40
CA ASN A 92 -3.88 7.75 9.92
C ASN A 92 -3.66 6.38 9.27
N ASP A 93 -4.72 5.58 9.10
CA ASP A 93 -4.63 4.29 8.41
C ASP A 93 -4.14 4.47 6.97
N LEU A 94 -4.66 5.48 6.26
CA LEU A 94 -4.24 5.81 4.90
C LEU A 94 -2.77 6.27 4.85
N LEU A 95 -2.36 7.17 5.74
CA LEU A 95 -0.98 7.66 5.79
C LEU A 95 0.01 6.54 6.10
N ASN A 96 -0.32 5.67 7.06
CA ASN A 96 0.49 4.50 7.41
C ASN A 96 0.62 3.53 6.24
N GLN A 97 -0.49 3.25 5.53
CA GLN A 97 -0.50 2.40 4.35
C GLN A 97 0.36 2.97 3.22
N LEU A 98 0.38 4.30 3.09
CA LEU A 98 1.14 5.00 2.06
C LEU A 98 2.59 5.26 2.46
N GLU A 99 3.01 4.84 3.66
CA GLU A 99 4.33 5.11 4.23
C GLU A 99 4.68 6.62 4.23
N ILE A 100 3.67 7.47 4.43
CA ILE A 100 3.84 8.92 4.53
C ILE A 100 4.09 9.27 5.99
N ASP A 101 5.30 9.72 6.30
CA ASP A 101 5.64 10.26 7.62
C ASP A 101 4.68 11.41 7.98
N SER A 102 4.12 11.34 9.18
CA SER A 102 3.02 12.17 9.69
C SER A 102 3.04 13.62 9.18
N LEU A 103 1.90 14.05 8.62
CA LEU A 103 1.62 15.40 8.13
C LEU A 103 1.74 16.49 9.20
#